data_AF-A0A327NG77-F1
#
_entry.id   AF-A0A327NG77-F1
#
_cell.length_a   1.000
_cell.length_b   1.000
_cell.length_c   1.000
_cell.angle_alpha   90.00
_cell.angle_beta   90.00
_cell.angle_gamma   90.00
#
_symmetry.space_group_name_H-M   'P 1'
#
loop_
_entity.id
_entity.type
_entity.pdbx_description
1 polymer ?
#
loop_
_entity_poly.entity_id
_entity_poly.type
_entity_poly.pdbx_seq_one_letter_code
_entity_poly.pdbx_strand_id
1 'polypeptide(L)' 'MISNSILVIMNELNELLAYFQGRNLPDTEFVISRWARTCNLRQCVQLALINARNGNKTSTKTLRLIREKLELMK' A
#
# COMPACT_ATOMS: atom_id res chain seq x y z
N MET A 1 -22.75 -12.46 -14.47
CA MET A 1 -22.27 -11.07 -14.62
C MET A 1 -21.24 -10.80 -13.55
N ILE A 2 -19.95 -10.75 -13.90
CA ILE A 2 -18.91 -10.33 -12.96
C ILE A 2 -19.10 -8.81 -12.78
N SER A 3 -19.28 -8.37 -11.54
CA SER A 3 -19.54 -6.96 -11.22
C SER A 3 -18.33 -6.08 -11.60
N ASN A 4 -18.56 -4.95 -12.27
CA ASN A 4 -17.52 -3.96 -12.60
C ASN A 4 -16.70 -3.53 -11.37
N SER A 5 -17.31 -3.54 -10.19
CA SER A 5 -16.65 -3.23 -8.92
C SER A 5 -15.51 -4.20 -8.59
N ILE A 6 -15.63 -5.48 -8.97
CA ILE A 6 -14.61 -6.50 -8.71
C ILE A 6 -13.38 -6.28 -9.62
N LEU A 7 -13.62 -5.93 -10.89
CA LEU A 7 -12.55 -5.60 -11.84
C LEU A 7 -11.76 -4.36 -11.40
N VAL A 8 -12.44 -3.33 -10.89
CA VAL A 8 -11.78 -2.10 -10.39
C VAL A 8 -10.92 -2.39 -9.16
N ILE A 9 -11.43 -3.18 -8.20
CA ILE A 9 -10.68 -3.55 -6.98
C ILE A 9 -9.44 -4.39 -7.32
N MET A 10 -9.57 -5.33 -8.26
CA MET A 10 -8.46 -6.18 -8.69
C MET A 10 -7.41 -5.37 -9.45
N ASN A 11 -7.83 -4.38 -10.24
CA ASN A 11 -6.92 -3.46 -10.92
C ASN A 11 -6.14 -2.57 -9.94
N GLU A 12 -6.81 -1.97 -8.95
CA GLU A 12 -6.17 -1.11 -7.95
C GLU A 12 -5.13 -1.87 -7.10
N LEU A 13 -5.45 -3.09 -6.68
CA LEU A 13 -4.49 -3.92 -5.95
C LEU A 13 -3.27 -4.25 -6.81
N ASN A 14 -3.47 -4.58 -8.09
CA ASN A 14 -2.36 -4.87 -9.00
C ASN A 14 -1.47 -3.65 -9.24
N GLU A 15 -2.05 -2.45 -9.35
CA GLU A 15 -1.28 -1.20 -9.45
C GLU A 15 -0.44 -0.94 -8.19
N LEU A 16 -1.01 -1.16 -7.00
CA LEU A 16 -0.28 -1.01 -5.74
C LEU A 16 0.85 -2.06 -5.64
N LEU A 17 0.58 -3.31 -6.01
CA LEU A 17 1.59 -4.37 -6.04
C LEU A 17 2.74 -3.99 -6.97
N ALA A 18 2.45 -3.55 -8.19
CA ALA A 18 3.46 -3.12 -9.15
C ALA A 18 4.26 -1.90 -8.66
N TYR A 19 3.61 -0.93 -8.01
CA TYR A 19 4.28 0.27 -7.47
C TYR A 19 5.34 -0.06 -6.41
N PHE A 20 5.01 -1.00 -5.51
CA PHE A 20 5.89 -1.40 -4.41
C PHE A 20 6.89 -2.51 -4.80
N GLN A 21 6.69 -3.19 -5.92
CA GLN A 21 7.58 -4.23 -6.40
C GLN A 21 8.95 -3.66 -6.81
N GLY A 22 10.02 -4.12 -6.16
CA GLY A 22 11.40 -3.73 -6.48
C GLY A 22 11.77 -2.29 -6.14
N ARG A 23 10.89 -1.54 -5.46
CA ARG A 23 11.16 -0.16 -5.08
C ARG A 23 11.96 -0.10 -3.78
N ASN A 24 12.99 0.74 -3.76
CA ASN A 24 13.68 1.11 -2.52
C ASN A 24 12.78 2.02 -1.68
N LEU A 25 12.33 1.49 -0.55
CA LEU A 25 11.58 2.22 0.45
C LEU A 25 12.55 2.85 1.47
N PRO A 26 12.27 4.05 1.97
CA PRO A 26 13.07 4.66 3.02
C PRO A 26 13.07 3.80 4.28
N ASP A 27 14.25 3.62 4.87
CA ASP A 27 14.46 2.96 6.16
C ASP A 27 14.42 3.97 7.34
N THR A 28 13.89 5.18 7.09
CA THR A 28 13.73 6.25 8.08
C THR A 28 12.33 6.25 8.69
N GLU A 29 12.12 7.06 9.75
CA GLU A 29 10.79 7.27 10.31
C GLU A 29 9.84 7.81 9.24
N PHE A 30 8.77 7.06 8.98
CA PHE A 30 7.76 7.36 7.99
C PHE A 30 6.41 7.54 8.66
N VAL A 31 5.82 8.72 8.46
CA VAL A 31 4.50 9.07 8.99
C VAL A 31 3.43 8.68 7.97
N ILE A 32 2.74 7.58 8.22
CA ILE A 32 1.66 7.07 7.38
C ILE A 32 0.39 7.92 7.56
N SER A 33 0.07 8.29 8.81
CA SER A 33 -1.05 9.18 9.15
C SER A 33 -0.76 9.94 10.45
N ARG A 34 -1.65 10.86 10.85
CA ARG A 34 -1.54 11.60 12.13
C ARG A 34 -1.36 10.66 13.34
N TRP A 35 -1.90 9.44 13.25
CA TRP A 35 -1.92 8.47 14.34
C TRP A 35 -1.04 7.24 14.08
N ALA A 36 -0.42 7.14 12.90
CA ALA A 36 0.35 5.96 12.50
C ALA A 36 1.69 6.37 11.90
N ARG A 37 2.76 5.90 12.52
CA ARG A 37 4.14 6.08 12.08
C ARG A 37 4.89 4.77 12.19
N THR A 38 5.89 4.57 11.35
CA THR A 38 6.74 3.38 11.36
C THR A 38 8.19 3.77 11.11
N CYS A 39 9.13 3.14 11.81
CA CYS A 39 10.56 3.21 11.47
C CYS A 39 10.96 2.13 10.46
N ASN A 40 10.06 1.19 10.13
CA ASN A 40 10.30 0.11 9.20
C ASN A 40 9.18 0.07 8.16
N LEU A 41 9.30 0.97 7.17
CA LEU A 41 8.32 1.06 6.10
C LEU A 41 8.28 -0.21 5.24
N ARG A 42 9.45 -0.82 5.00
CA ARG A 42 9.57 -2.05 4.21
C ARG A 42 8.73 -3.19 4.79
N GLN A 43 8.88 -3.46 6.09
CA GLN A 43 8.11 -4.51 6.76
C GLN A 43 6.61 -4.18 6.80
N CYS A 44 6.26 -2.91 7.03
CA CYS A 44 4.87 -2.47 7.03
C CYS A 44 4.20 -2.68 5.67
N VAL A 45 4.89 -2.30 4.58
CA VAL A 45 4.41 -2.51 3.21
C VAL A 45 4.30 -4.00 2.90
N GLN A 46 5.29 -4.82 3.25
CA GLN A 46 5.22 -6.27 3.01
C GLN A 46 4.00 -6.92 3.69
N LEU A 47 3.76 -6.61 4.97
CA LEU A 47 2.59 -7.12 5.70
C LEU A 47 1.29 -6.62 5.08
N ALA A 48 1.23 -5.34 4.70
CA ALA A 48 0.05 -4.77 4.06
C ALA A 48 -0.22 -5.40 2.69
N LEU A 49 0.80 -5.72 1.89
CA LEU A 49 0.64 -6.42 0.61
C LEU A 49 0.10 -7.84 0.80
N ILE A 50 0.62 -8.59 1.79
CA ILE A 50 0.14 -9.94 2.11
C ILE A 50 -1.33 -9.89 2.53
N ASN A 51 -1.68 -8.98 3.43
CA ASN A 51 -3.05 -8.84 3.90
C ASN A 51 -4.00 -8.33 2.80
N ALA A 52 -3.55 -7.42 1.94
CA ALA A 52 -4.34 -6.92 0.82
C ALA A 52 -4.65 -8.02 -0.21
N ARG A 53 -3.70 -8.92 -0.48
CA ARG A 53 -3.93 -10.13 -1.31
C ARG A 53 -5.00 -11.05 -0.72
N ASN A 54 -5.12 -11.09 0.61
CA ASN A 54 -6.18 -11.83 1.30
C ASN A 54 -7.54 -11.09 1.33
N GLY A 55 -7.67 -9.96 0.63
CA GLY A 55 -8.90 -9.17 0.56
C GLY A 55 -9.08 -8.15 1.70
N ASN A 56 -8.03 -7.88 2.49
CA ASN A 56 -8.10 -6.91 3.58
C ASN A 56 -8.13 -5.46 3.04
N LYS A 57 -9.32 -4.86 3.06
CA LYS A 57 -9.55 -3.48 2.59
C LYS A 57 -8.75 -2.42 3.36
N THR A 58 -8.53 -2.62 4.67
CA THR A 58 -7.74 -1.70 5.49
C THR A 58 -6.29 -1.67 5.03
N SER A 59 -5.73 -2.84 4.69
CA SER A 59 -4.36 -2.95 4.20
C SER A 59 -4.19 -2.29 2.83
N THR A 60 -5.16 -2.45 1.92
CA THR A 60 -5.18 -1.71 0.64
C THR A 60 -5.21 -0.20 0.86
N LYS A 61 -6.03 0.29 1.80
CA LYS A 61 -6.07 1.72 2.15
C LYS A 61 -4.74 2.22 2.71
N THR A 62 -4.09 1.44 3.57
CA THR A 62 -2.75 1.76 4.09
C THR A 62 -1.73 1.86 2.96
N LEU A 63 -1.73 0.92 2.02
CA LEU A 63 -0.83 0.96 0.85
C LEU A 63 -1.05 2.21 0.00
N ARG A 64 -2.30 2.65 -0.21
CA ARG A 64 -2.60 3.90 -0.92
C ARG A 64 -2.02 5.12 -0.20
N LEU A 65 -2.23 5.23 1.11
CA LEU A 65 -1.70 6.35 1.91
C LEU A 65 -0.18 6.40 1.86
N ILE A 66 0.49 5.24 1.95
CA ILE A 66 1.95 5.14 1.83
C ILE A 66 2.39 5.61 0.44
N ARG A 67 1.70 5.18 -0.63
CA ARG A 67 2.00 5.61 -2.00
C ARG A 67 1.90 7.12 -2.16
N GLU A 68 0.79 7.72 -1.73
CA GLU A 68 0.55 9.16 -1.80
C GLU A 68 1.64 9.95 -1.06
N LYS A 69 2.04 9.48 0.13
CA LYS A 69 3.11 10.11 0.91
C LYS A 69 4.47 9.99 0.25
N LEU A 70 4.80 8.84 -0.34
CA LEU A 70 6.05 8.66 -1.08
C LEU A 70 6.12 9.52 -2.34
N GLU A 71 4.98 9.78 -2.99
CA GLU A 71 4.91 10.68 -4.15
C GLU A 71 5.10 12.15 -3.77
N LEU A 72 4.61 12.56 -2.60
CA LEU A 72 4.82 13.91 -2.06
C LEU A 72 6.26 14.16 -1.56
N MET A 73 7.05 13.11 -1.34
CA MET A 73 8.45 13.20 -0.90
C MET A 73 9.46 13.24 -2.06
N LYS A 74 9.01 13.12 -3.31
CA LYS A 74 9.84 13.31 -4.50
C LYS A 74 10.14 14.79 -4.72
#